data_AF-A0A949A103-F1
#
_entry.id   AF-A0A949A103-F1
#
_cell.length_a   1.000
_cell.length_b   1.000
_cell.length_c   1.000
_cell.angle_alpha   90.00
_cell.angle_beta   90.00
_cell.angle_gamma   90.00
#
_symmetry.space_group_name_H-M   'P 1'
#
loop_
_entity.id
_entity.type
_entity.pdbx_description
1 polymer ?
#
loop_
_entity_poly.entity_id
_entity_poly.type
_entity_poly.pdbx_seq_one_letter_code
_entity_poly.pdbx_strand_id
1 'polypeptide(L)'
;MKLTDILSVEQWIELEKDIHKNSGLNPTVYDTQGVSITRTTTWPNKLCPEIKAIPKGQTFICSTAHQNIAGEAQSSRKPVVDSCDAGLLKIVVPIYVNDTFVGAAGGCGLILEGAEVEGFYVGKTLGVEEEKIEELAQSVPVISEEKAWSVANFIKERIDSIVDDYMKKA
;
A
#
# COMPACT_ATOMS: atom_id res chain seq x y z
N MET A 1 -18.40 7.16 -10.77
CA MET A 1 -18.25 7.58 -9.36
C MET A 1 -16.77 7.63 -9.05
N LYS A 2 -16.33 8.65 -8.32
CA LYS A 2 -14.95 8.85 -7.88
C LYS A 2 -14.90 8.81 -6.36
N LEU A 3 -13.74 8.51 -5.79
CA LEU A 3 -13.52 8.58 -4.34
C LEU A 3 -13.83 9.97 -3.75
N THR A 4 -13.59 11.02 -4.54
CA THR A 4 -13.88 12.42 -4.16
C THR A 4 -15.37 12.74 -4.13
N ASP A 5 -16.23 11.88 -4.68
CA ASP A 5 -17.68 12.00 -4.54
C ASP A 5 -18.14 11.49 -3.16
N ILE A 6 -17.33 10.65 -2.49
CA ILE A 6 -17.61 10.00 -1.20
C ILE A 6 -17.08 10.85 -0.04
N LEU A 7 -15.81 11.26 -0.12
CA LEU A 7 -15.14 12.13 0.85
C LEU A 7 -14.22 13.12 0.14
N SER A 8 -13.96 14.27 0.78
CA SER A 8 -12.92 15.20 0.33
C SER A 8 -11.52 14.57 0.36
N VAL A 9 -10.57 15.14 -0.39
CA VAL A 9 -9.17 14.67 -0.39
C VAL A 9 -8.57 14.76 1.02
N GLU A 10 -8.89 15.81 1.76
CA GLU A 10 -8.45 16.03 3.14
C GLU A 10 -8.93 14.91 4.07
N GLN A 11 -10.17 14.46 3.91
CA GLN A 11 -10.71 13.34 4.71
C GLN A 11 -10.05 12.00 4.33
N TRP A 12 -9.71 11.78 3.06
CA TRP A 12 -8.91 10.62 2.66
C TRP A 12 -7.49 10.67 3.24
N ILE A 13 -6.88 11.85 3.33
CA ILE A 13 -5.60 12.05 4.01
C ILE A 13 -5.71 11.71 5.50
N GLU A 14 -6.82 12.04 6.17
CA GLU A 14 -7.02 11.63 7.57
C GLU A 14 -7.10 10.10 7.72
N LEU A 15 -7.75 9.39 6.79
CA LEU A 15 -7.72 7.92 6.78
C LEU A 15 -6.28 7.41 6.64
N GLU A 16 -5.49 7.97 5.73
CA GLU A 16 -4.08 7.59 5.58
C GLU A 16 -3.28 7.80 6.87
N LYS A 17 -3.47 8.94 7.55
CA LYS A 17 -2.83 9.21 8.85
C LYS A 17 -3.21 8.18 9.90
N ASP A 18 -4.47 7.79 9.97
CA ASP A 18 -4.95 6.75 10.88
C ASP A 18 -4.31 5.38 10.57
N ILE A 19 -4.20 5.03 9.28
CA ILE A 19 -3.52 3.81 8.85
C ILE A 19 -2.05 3.83 9.28
N HIS A 20 -1.34 4.92 9.00
CA HIS A 20 0.07 5.07 9.39
C HIS A 20 0.23 4.96 10.92
N LYS A 21 -0.61 5.66 11.69
CA LYS A 21 -0.56 5.62 13.15
C LYS A 21 -0.77 4.21 13.73
N ASN A 22 -1.62 3.40 13.11
CA ASN A 22 -1.92 2.04 13.58
C ASN A 22 -0.88 0.99 13.13
N SER A 23 -0.18 1.23 12.04
CA SER A 23 0.62 0.21 11.35
C SER A 23 2.09 0.55 11.10
N GLY A 24 2.43 1.83 11.06
CA GLY A 24 3.72 2.32 10.58
C GLY A 24 3.89 2.27 9.05
N LEU A 25 2.95 1.73 8.27
CA LEU A 25 3.05 1.64 6.80
C LEU A 25 3.13 3.01 6.14
N ASN A 26 3.61 3.07 4.89
CA ASN A 26 3.34 4.20 3.99
C ASN A 26 1.92 4.04 3.42
N PRO A 27 0.92 4.77 3.92
CA PRO A 27 -0.46 4.61 3.48
C PRO A 27 -0.68 5.29 2.12
N THR A 28 -1.59 4.77 1.31
CA THR A 28 -2.03 5.47 0.11
C THR A 28 -3.44 5.06 -0.29
N VAL A 29 -4.27 6.04 -0.65
CA VAL A 29 -5.56 5.85 -1.33
C VAL A 29 -5.38 6.06 -2.83
N TYR A 30 -5.77 5.07 -3.62
CA TYR A 30 -5.65 5.02 -5.07
C TYR A 30 -7.02 5.05 -5.75
N ASP A 31 -7.13 5.79 -6.86
CA ASP A 31 -8.29 5.72 -7.73
C ASP A 31 -8.34 4.41 -8.55
N THR A 32 -9.36 4.26 -9.39
CA THR A 32 -9.54 3.09 -10.27
C THR A 32 -8.42 2.88 -11.30
N GLN A 33 -7.52 3.86 -11.50
CA GLN A 33 -6.37 3.76 -12.39
C GLN A 33 -5.07 3.48 -11.62
N GLY A 34 -5.14 3.27 -10.29
CA GLY A 34 -3.97 3.08 -9.45
C GLY A 34 -3.19 4.38 -9.19
N VAL A 35 -3.83 5.54 -9.35
CA VAL A 35 -3.21 6.85 -9.11
C VAL A 35 -3.59 7.33 -7.70
N SER A 36 -2.58 7.74 -6.92
CA SER A 36 -2.81 8.32 -5.59
C SER A 36 -3.64 9.61 -5.69
N ILE A 37 -4.74 9.68 -4.94
CA ILE A 37 -5.61 10.87 -4.90
C ILE A 37 -5.12 11.91 -3.87
N THR A 38 -4.32 11.49 -2.90
CA THR A 38 -3.83 12.30 -1.77
C THR A 38 -2.43 12.87 -2.03
N ARG A 39 -1.60 12.16 -2.81
CA ARG A 39 -0.19 12.49 -3.11
C ARG A 39 0.65 12.73 -1.85
N THR A 40 0.27 12.10 -0.74
CA THR A 40 1.06 12.06 0.48
C THR A 40 2.12 10.96 0.37
N THR A 41 3.15 11.03 1.20
CA THR A 41 4.13 9.97 1.32
C THR A 41 4.75 10.02 2.71
N THR A 42 4.74 8.89 3.40
CA THR A 42 5.38 8.72 4.69
C THR A 42 6.28 7.49 4.62
N TRP A 43 7.60 7.69 4.50
CA TRP A 43 8.55 6.59 4.35
C TRP A 43 8.77 5.86 5.67
N PRO A 44 8.42 4.56 5.80
CA PRO A 44 8.73 3.78 6.99
C PRO A 44 10.19 3.34 7.07
N ASN A 45 10.92 3.42 5.96
CA ASN A 45 12.28 2.91 5.81
C ASN A 45 13.07 3.76 4.80
N LYS A 46 14.38 3.52 4.71
CA LYS A 46 15.30 4.20 3.78
C LYS A 46 15.44 3.50 2.42
N LEU A 47 15.02 2.25 2.28
CA LEU A 47 15.14 1.47 1.05
C LEU A 47 14.12 1.89 -0.03
N CYS A 48 12.86 2.01 0.33
CA CYS A 48 11.76 2.39 -0.56
C CYS A 48 11.99 3.70 -1.33
N PRO A 49 12.46 4.81 -0.71
CA PRO A 49 12.76 6.02 -1.47
C PRO A 49 13.86 5.81 -2.51
N GLU A 50 14.89 5.01 -2.22
CA GLU A 50 15.97 4.68 -3.17
C GLU A 50 15.45 3.86 -4.36
N ILE A 51 14.59 2.85 -4.09
CA ILE A 51 13.92 2.07 -5.14
C ILE A 51 13.10 2.99 -6.05
N LYS A 52 12.29 3.88 -5.48
CA LYS A 52 11.39 4.75 -6.25
C LYS A 52 12.09 5.91 -6.96
N ALA A 53 13.27 6.33 -6.48
CA ALA A 53 14.05 7.38 -7.13
C ALA A 53 14.56 6.94 -8.52
N ILE A 54 14.65 5.63 -8.76
CA ILE A 54 15.12 5.07 -10.03
C ILE A 54 13.91 4.60 -10.85
N PRO A 55 13.73 5.04 -12.11
CA PRO A 55 12.57 4.67 -12.93
C PRO A 55 12.34 3.16 -13.04
N LYS A 56 13.41 2.36 -13.17
CA LYS A 56 13.32 0.90 -13.19
C LYS A 56 12.77 0.32 -11.89
N GLY A 57 13.16 0.85 -10.73
CA GLY A 57 12.61 0.40 -9.45
C GLY A 57 11.14 0.77 -9.29
N GLN A 58 10.78 2.01 -9.64
CA GLN A 58 9.37 2.43 -9.67
C GLN A 58 8.51 1.53 -10.58
N THR A 59 8.98 1.22 -11.78
CA THR A 59 8.22 0.42 -12.75
C THR A 59 8.20 -1.06 -12.38
N PHE A 60 9.37 -1.69 -12.25
CA PHE A 60 9.50 -3.15 -12.16
C PHE A 60 9.34 -3.71 -10.75
N ILE A 61 9.43 -2.89 -9.70
CA ILE A 61 9.22 -3.34 -8.31
C ILE A 61 7.89 -2.77 -7.78
N CYS A 62 7.76 -1.44 -7.73
CA CYS A 62 6.62 -0.83 -7.04
C CYS A 62 5.31 -0.90 -7.83
N SER A 63 5.36 -0.59 -9.13
CA SER A 63 4.14 -0.49 -9.95
C SER A 63 3.59 -1.86 -10.30
N THR A 64 4.45 -2.82 -10.67
CA THR A 64 4.07 -4.23 -10.92
C THR A 64 3.37 -4.83 -9.71
N ALA A 65 3.99 -4.75 -8.52
CA ALA A 65 3.39 -5.27 -7.29
C ALA A 65 2.05 -4.59 -6.98
N HIS A 66 1.94 -3.26 -7.19
CA HIS A 66 0.67 -2.58 -6.98
C HIS A 66 -0.42 -3.07 -7.92
N GLN A 67 -0.13 -3.22 -9.21
CA GLN A 67 -1.08 -3.67 -10.23
C GLN A 67 -1.57 -5.09 -9.94
N ASN A 68 -0.67 -6.01 -9.60
CA ASN A 68 -1.01 -7.40 -9.30
C ASN A 68 -1.93 -7.48 -8.07
N ILE A 69 -1.49 -6.90 -6.96
CA ILE A 69 -2.19 -7.01 -5.67
C ILE A 69 -3.52 -6.23 -5.70
N ALA A 70 -3.56 -5.07 -6.36
CA ALA A 70 -4.81 -4.33 -6.54
C ALA A 70 -5.78 -5.04 -7.48
N GLY A 71 -5.28 -5.69 -8.54
CA GLY A 71 -6.09 -6.52 -9.44
C GLY A 71 -6.72 -7.71 -8.71
N GLU A 72 -5.97 -8.40 -7.86
CA GLU A 72 -6.49 -9.46 -7.02
C GLU A 72 -7.55 -8.94 -6.04
N ALA A 73 -7.25 -7.87 -5.30
CA ALA A 73 -8.20 -7.25 -4.38
C ALA A 73 -9.50 -6.83 -5.08
N GLN A 74 -9.38 -6.22 -6.25
CA GLN A 74 -10.54 -5.83 -7.06
C GLN A 74 -11.37 -7.06 -7.46
N SER A 75 -10.74 -8.11 -8.01
CA SER A 75 -11.42 -9.32 -8.49
C SER A 75 -12.12 -10.11 -7.37
N SER A 76 -11.45 -10.24 -6.22
CA SER A 76 -11.94 -10.99 -5.07
C SER A 76 -12.93 -10.21 -4.20
N ARG A 77 -12.96 -8.87 -4.37
CA ARG A 77 -13.65 -7.92 -3.49
C ARG A 77 -13.24 -8.03 -2.01
N LYS A 78 -12.02 -8.52 -1.76
CA LYS A 78 -11.49 -8.76 -0.42
C LYS A 78 -10.16 -8.03 -0.22
N PRO A 79 -9.77 -7.73 1.04
CA PRO A 79 -8.42 -7.32 1.35
C PRO A 79 -7.39 -8.35 0.87
N VAL A 80 -6.25 -7.87 0.39
CA VAL A 80 -5.09 -8.69 0.04
C VAL A 80 -3.88 -8.17 0.82
N VAL A 81 -3.14 -9.11 1.40
CA VAL A 81 -1.88 -8.89 2.11
C VAL A 81 -0.84 -9.75 1.40
N ASP A 82 0.14 -9.12 0.78
CA ASP A 82 1.16 -9.79 -0.03
C ASP A 82 2.46 -8.97 -0.04
N SER A 83 3.52 -9.42 -0.73
CA SER A 83 4.80 -8.72 -0.83
C SER A 83 5.03 -8.13 -2.23
N CYS A 84 5.86 -7.09 -2.31
CA CYS A 84 6.42 -6.65 -3.58
C CYS A 84 7.70 -7.42 -3.92
N ASP A 85 8.22 -7.23 -5.13
CA ASP A 85 9.44 -7.91 -5.60
C ASP A 85 10.73 -7.55 -4.82
N ALA A 86 10.66 -6.59 -3.90
CA ALA A 86 11.74 -6.30 -2.94
C ALA A 86 11.57 -7.03 -1.60
N GLY A 87 10.56 -7.89 -1.45
CA GLY A 87 10.24 -8.59 -0.20
C GLY A 87 9.42 -7.78 0.81
N LEU A 88 9.01 -6.56 0.48
CA LEU A 88 8.27 -5.68 1.40
C LEU A 88 6.77 -5.93 1.32
N LEU A 89 6.12 -6.02 2.49
CA LEU A 89 4.68 -6.13 2.64
C LEU A 89 3.95 -4.98 1.95
N LYS A 90 2.84 -5.32 1.31
CA LYS A 90 1.80 -4.43 0.80
C LYS A 90 0.42 -4.96 1.22
N ILE A 91 -0.40 -4.06 1.74
CA ILE A 91 -1.81 -4.29 2.04
C ILE A 91 -2.64 -3.49 1.05
N VAL A 92 -3.66 -4.10 0.45
CA VAL A 92 -4.65 -3.43 -0.40
C VAL A 92 -6.06 -3.84 0.02
N VAL A 93 -6.92 -2.86 0.26
CA VAL A 93 -8.34 -3.04 0.54
C VAL A 93 -9.15 -2.35 -0.55
N PRO A 94 -9.98 -3.10 -1.31
CA PRO A 94 -10.76 -2.53 -2.39
C PRO A 94 -11.96 -1.75 -1.83
N ILE A 95 -12.29 -0.63 -2.47
CA ILE A 95 -13.42 0.22 -2.11
C ILE A 95 -14.50 0.04 -3.17
N TYR A 96 -15.68 -0.38 -2.70
CA TYR A 96 -16.87 -0.58 -3.52
C TYR A 96 -18.02 0.26 -2.98
N VAL A 97 -18.80 0.84 -3.89
CA VAL A 97 -20.11 1.41 -3.59
C VAL A 97 -21.14 0.57 -4.35
N ASN A 98 -21.95 -0.19 -3.61
CA ASN A 98 -22.72 -1.31 -4.17
C ASN A 98 -21.80 -2.25 -4.98
N ASP A 99 -22.09 -2.46 -6.27
CA ASP A 99 -21.28 -3.29 -7.16
C ASP A 99 -20.19 -2.53 -7.93
N THR A 100 -20.05 -1.22 -7.71
CA THR A 100 -19.10 -0.37 -8.45
C THR A 100 -17.79 -0.24 -7.70
N PHE A 101 -16.69 -0.70 -8.33
CA PHE A 101 -15.33 -0.45 -7.85
C PHE A 101 -14.98 1.03 -8.05
N VAL A 102 -14.55 1.70 -6.98
CA VAL A 102 -14.24 3.15 -7.02
C VAL A 102 -12.79 3.47 -6.69
N GLY A 103 -12.02 2.49 -6.19
CA GLY A 103 -10.60 2.64 -5.86
C GLY A 103 -10.17 1.68 -4.77
N ALA A 104 -9.02 1.91 -4.15
CA ALA A 104 -8.51 1.09 -3.06
C ALA A 104 -7.74 1.94 -2.03
N ALA A 105 -7.68 1.49 -0.78
CA ALA A 105 -6.80 2.05 0.24
C ALA A 105 -5.90 0.97 0.82
N GLY A 106 -4.73 1.35 1.31
CA GLY A 106 -3.76 0.39 1.80
C GLY A 106 -2.47 1.05 2.23
N GLY A 107 -1.40 0.25 2.30
CA GLY A 107 -0.06 0.76 2.58
C GLY A 107 1.02 -0.29 2.36
N CYS A 108 2.28 0.14 2.32
CA CYS A 108 3.43 -0.76 2.15
C CYS A 108 4.69 -0.28 2.90
N GLY A 109 5.77 -1.05 2.79
CA GLY A 109 7.11 -0.64 3.20
C GLY A 109 7.58 -1.19 4.54
N LEU A 110 6.87 -2.15 5.11
CA LEU A 110 7.37 -2.99 6.22
C LEU A 110 7.69 -4.38 5.66
N ILE A 111 8.32 -5.24 6.46
CA ILE A 111 8.59 -6.64 6.09
C ILE A 111 7.86 -7.60 7.03
N LEU A 112 7.35 -8.70 6.50
CA LEU A 112 6.74 -9.74 7.32
C LEU A 112 7.80 -10.44 8.18
N GLU A 113 7.42 -10.84 9.38
CA GLU A 113 8.29 -11.64 10.26
C GLU A 113 8.73 -12.94 9.55
N GLY A 114 10.03 -13.19 9.52
CA GLY A 114 10.63 -14.34 8.83
C GLY A 114 10.80 -14.18 7.32
N ALA A 115 10.38 -13.05 6.72
CA ALA A 115 10.70 -12.70 5.35
C ALA A 115 12.01 -11.89 5.28
N GLU A 116 12.60 -11.82 4.09
CA GLU A 116 13.84 -11.11 3.83
C GLU A 116 13.69 -10.14 2.65
N VAL A 117 14.53 -9.10 2.62
CA VAL A 117 14.60 -8.20 1.46
C VAL A 117 15.36 -8.92 0.35
N GLU A 118 14.84 -8.86 -0.87
CA GLU A 118 15.45 -9.46 -2.07
C GLU A 118 16.63 -8.61 -2.58
N GLY A 119 17.70 -8.53 -1.77
CA GLY A 119 18.85 -7.64 -1.97
C GLY A 119 19.48 -7.74 -3.36
N PHE A 120 19.81 -8.95 -3.79
CA PHE A 120 20.35 -9.23 -5.12
C PHE A 120 19.44 -8.73 -6.25
N TYR A 121 18.15 -9.05 -6.21
CA TYR A 121 17.20 -8.66 -7.25
C TYR A 121 17.03 -7.14 -7.32
N VAL A 122 16.89 -6.50 -6.15
CA VAL A 122 16.78 -5.04 -6.07
C VAL A 122 18.07 -4.39 -6.59
N GLY A 123 19.24 -4.81 -6.13
CA GLY A 123 20.53 -4.30 -6.61
C GLY A 123 20.68 -4.41 -8.12
N LYS A 124 20.34 -5.57 -8.69
CA LYS A 124 20.37 -5.80 -10.14
C LYS A 124 19.42 -4.89 -10.91
N THR A 125 18.20 -4.71 -10.40
CA THR A 125 17.17 -3.88 -11.04
C THR A 125 17.55 -2.40 -11.04
N LEU A 126 18.13 -1.94 -9.92
CA LEU A 126 18.53 -0.55 -9.74
C LEU A 126 19.91 -0.23 -10.36
N GLY A 127 20.74 -1.24 -10.61
CA GLY A 127 22.14 -1.05 -11.02
C GLY A 127 23.00 -0.54 -9.86
N VAL A 128 22.74 -1.05 -8.65
CA VAL A 128 23.41 -0.68 -7.40
C VAL A 128 23.99 -1.94 -6.76
N GLU A 129 25.13 -1.81 -6.07
CA GLU A 129 25.76 -2.92 -5.34
C GLU A 129 24.81 -3.49 -4.27
N GLU A 130 24.77 -4.81 -4.16
CA GLU A 130 23.90 -5.54 -3.23
C GLU A 130 24.15 -5.14 -1.77
N GLU A 131 25.42 -4.97 -1.36
CA GLU A 131 25.81 -4.54 -0.01
C GLU A 131 25.12 -3.21 0.40
N LYS A 132 25.00 -2.26 -0.54
CA LYS A 132 24.29 -1.00 -0.27
C LYS A 132 22.79 -1.23 -0.06
N ILE A 133 22.20 -2.19 -0.77
CA ILE A 133 20.78 -2.54 -0.60
C ILE A 133 20.56 -3.22 0.75
N GLU A 134 21.45 -4.14 1.14
CA GLU A 134 21.41 -4.80 2.45
C GLU A 134 21.54 -3.79 3.60
N GLU A 135 22.43 -2.79 3.49
CA GLU A 135 22.55 -1.71 4.48
C GLU A 135 21.24 -0.92 4.60
N LEU A 136 20.60 -0.58 3.47
CA LEU A 136 19.31 0.12 3.46
C LEU A 136 18.18 -0.76 4.02
N ALA A 137 18.21 -2.06 3.76
CA ALA A 137 17.23 -3.04 4.22
C ALA A 137 17.17 -3.13 5.74
N GLN A 138 18.28 -2.89 6.46
CA GLN A 138 18.31 -2.85 7.92
C GLN A 138 17.40 -1.78 8.53
N SER A 139 16.98 -0.77 7.75
CA SER A 139 16.04 0.25 8.19
C SER A 139 14.57 -0.16 8.09
N VAL A 140 14.26 -1.32 7.50
CA VAL A 140 12.89 -1.77 7.25
C VAL A 140 12.28 -2.32 8.55
N PRO A 141 11.19 -1.72 9.06
CA PRO A 141 10.52 -2.25 10.24
C PRO A 141 9.80 -3.57 9.94
N VAL A 142 9.77 -4.47 10.94
CA VAL A 142 9.12 -5.78 10.86
C VAL A 142 7.67 -5.70 11.37
N ILE A 143 6.77 -6.47 10.77
CA ILE A 143 5.38 -6.65 11.18
C ILE A 143 5.03 -8.14 11.17
N SER A 144 4.28 -8.62 12.18
CA SER A 144 3.77 -9.99 12.17
C SER A 144 2.61 -10.15 11.20
N GLU A 145 2.37 -11.38 10.74
CA GLU A 145 1.23 -11.70 9.87
C GLU A 145 -0.11 -11.35 10.53
N GLU A 146 -0.26 -11.65 11.82
CA GLU A 146 -1.46 -11.30 12.60
C GLU A 146 -1.70 -9.79 12.59
N LYS A 147 -0.66 -8.98 12.82
CA LYS A 147 -0.78 -7.53 12.83
C LYS A 147 -1.06 -6.99 11.42
N ALA A 148 -0.48 -7.58 10.36
CA ALA A 148 -0.77 -7.20 8.98
C ALA A 148 -2.26 -7.40 8.65
N TRP A 149 -2.83 -8.56 8.97
CA TRP A 149 -4.26 -8.83 8.77
C TRP A 149 -5.16 -7.97 9.68
N SER A 150 -4.74 -7.70 10.92
CA SER A 150 -5.43 -6.76 11.80
C SER A 150 -5.51 -5.35 11.19
N VAL A 151 -4.43 -4.88 10.55
CA VAL A 151 -4.42 -3.60 9.82
C VAL A 151 -5.33 -3.64 8.59
N ALA A 152 -5.32 -4.72 7.81
CA ALA A 152 -6.21 -4.89 6.67
C ALA A 152 -7.70 -4.84 7.09
N ASN A 153 -8.05 -5.50 8.19
CA ASN A 153 -9.40 -5.48 8.75
C ASN A 153 -9.78 -4.08 9.25
N PHE A 154 -8.88 -3.39 9.95
CA PHE A 154 -9.10 -2.00 10.36
C PHE A 154 -9.39 -1.09 9.17
N ILE A 155 -8.60 -1.19 8.09
CA ILE A 155 -8.83 -0.40 6.87
C ILE A 155 -10.20 -0.71 6.28
N LYS A 156 -10.55 -2.00 6.20
CA LYS A 156 -11.85 -2.44 5.71
C LYS A 156 -13.01 -1.86 6.52
N GLU A 157 -12.98 -1.98 7.84
CA GLU A 157 -14.02 -1.45 8.72
C GLU A 157 -14.19 0.07 8.56
N ARG A 158 -13.08 0.80 8.42
CA ARG A 158 -13.11 2.25 8.17
C ARG A 158 -13.73 2.58 6.81
N ILE A 159 -13.37 1.84 5.76
CA ILE A 159 -13.95 2.00 4.42
C ILE A 159 -15.46 1.70 4.45
N ASP A 160 -15.86 0.58 5.04
CA ASP A 160 -17.26 0.16 5.11
C ASP A 160 -18.09 1.25 5.83
N SER A 161 -17.61 1.78 6.95
CA SER A 161 -18.25 2.90 7.65
C SER A 161 -18.37 4.16 6.79
N ILE A 162 -17.32 4.50 6.03
CA ILE A 162 -17.32 5.67 5.14
C ILE A 162 -18.37 5.49 4.02
N VAL A 163 -18.41 4.32 3.41
CA VAL A 163 -19.35 4.00 2.33
C VAL A 163 -20.78 3.98 2.85
N ASP A 164 -21.05 3.37 4.00
CA ASP A 164 -22.37 3.35 4.62
C ASP A 164 -22.88 4.75 4.92
N ASP A 165 -22.02 5.64 5.43
CA ASP A 165 -22.40 7.03 5.71
C ASP A 165 -22.63 7.86 4.45
N TYR A 166 -21.94 7.55 3.36
CA TYR A 166 -22.23 8.13 2.05
C TYR A 166 -23.59 7.65 1.51
N MET A 167 -23.86 6.34 1.58
CA MET A 167 -25.10 5.74 1.08
C MET A 167 -26.34 6.21 1.84
N LYS A 168 -26.24 6.58 3.11
CA LYS A 168 -27.35 7.17 3.87
C LYS A 168 -27.69 8.60 3.46
N LYS A 169 -26.78 9.30 2.77
CA LYS A 169 -26.92 10.71 2.36
C LYS A 169 -27.27 10.87 0.88
N ALA A 170 -27.02 9.83 0.08
CA ALA A 170 -27.28 9.76 -1.36
C ALA A 170 -28.76 9.45 -1.65
#